data_AF-A0A4Q7P388-F1
#
_entry.id   AF-A0A4Q7P388-F1
#
_cell.length_a   1.000
_cell.length_b   1.000
_cell.length_c   1.000
_cell.angle_alpha   90.00
_cell.angle_beta   90.00
_cell.angle_gamma   90.00
#
_symmetry.space_group_name_H-M   'P 1'
#
loop_
_entity.id
_entity.type
_entity.pdbx_description
1 polymer ?
#
loop_
_entity_poly.entity_id
_entity_poly.type
_entity_poly.pdbx_seq_one_letter_code
_entity_poly.pdbx_strand_id
1 'polypeptide(L)'
;MMKFNNLIFVLFLISCTNVTNKNNYPNVQENDENITLNLPNAIFINEKIKDTIYYKSPLDTINISDIEERFIIFYTATDTMKFKNVKEIESTQHQMFIEEEKGMIPFTIKFDRLGDNYFTGIIEDQVILENLKNGKARIITNESVVTVKVRVKERKKQKI
;
A
#
# COMPACT_ATOMS: atom_id res chain seq x y z
N MET A 1 34.54 68.31 -21.44
CA MET A 1 33.80 67.89 -20.23
C MET A 1 32.92 66.70 -20.62
N MET A 2 33.42 65.50 -20.37
CA MET A 2 32.79 64.23 -20.73
C MET A 2 31.62 63.98 -19.76
N LYS A 3 30.41 63.73 -20.28
CA LYS A 3 29.33 63.11 -19.51
C LYS A 3 28.75 61.96 -20.33
N PHE A 4 29.27 60.77 -20.04
CA PHE A 4 28.66 59.49 -20.38
C PHE A 4 27.25 59.44 -19.76
N ASN A 5 26.21 59.32 -20.57
CA ASN A 5 24.88 59.05 -20.07
C ASN A 5 24.51 57.58 -20.32
N ASN A 6 24.83 56.80 -19.29
CA ASN A 6 24.17 55.60 -18.78
C ASN A 6 23.25 54.80 -19.72
N LEU A 7 23.85 53.74 -20.26
CA LEU A 7 23.48 52.34 -20.03
C LEU A 7 21.99 52.05 -19.72
N ILE A 8 21.34 51.54 -20.75
CA ILE A 8 20.08 50.80 -20.77
C ILE A 8 20.08 49.69 -19.71
N PHE A 9 19.10 49.72 -18.79
CA PHE A 9 18.80 48.61 -17.88
C PHE A 9 17.37 48.12 -18.16
N VAL A 10 17.23 47.28 -19.19
CA VAL A 10 15.98 46.53 -19.45
C VAL A 10 15.93 45.39 -18.44
N LEU A 11 15.24 45.61 -17.32
CA LEU A 11 14.87 44.58 -16.38
C LEU A 11 13.80 43.68 -17.02
N PHE A 12 14.26 42.61 -17.66
CA PHE A 12 13.45 41.45 -18.00
C PHE A 12 12.97 40.78 -16.70
N LEU A 13 11.84 41.22 -16.18
CA LEU A 13 11.07 40.47 -15.18
C LEU A 13 10.32 39.33 -15.87
N ILE A 14 11.07 38.32 -16.34
CA ILE A 14 10.49 37.02 -16.68
C ILE A 14 10.24 36.34 -15.34
N SER A 15 9.07 36.62 -14.75
CA SER A 15 8.56 35.82 -13.65
C SER A 15 8.19 34.44 -14.23
N CYS A 16 9.14 33.51 -14.19
CA CYS A 16 8.84 32.09 -14.31
C CYS A 16 8.05 31.69 -13.07
N THR A 17 6.73 31.86 -13.11
CA THR A 17 5.85 31.11 -12.22
C THR A 17 5.91 29.66 -12.66
N ASN A 18 6.88 28.92 -12.12
CA ASN A 18 6.81 27.48 -12.08
C ASN A 18 5.58 27.13 -11.23
N VAL A 19 4.41 27.11 -11.87
CA VAL A 19 3.23 26.41 -11.38
C VAL A 19 3.61 24.94 -11.40
N THR A 20 4.37 24.52 -10.39
CA THR A 20 4.49 23.12 -10.04
C THR A 20 3.06 22.68 -9.79
N ASN A 21 2.54 21.84 -10.69
CA ASN A 21 1.26 21.16 -10.51
C ASN A 21 1.32 20.39 -9.20
N LYS A 22 0.93 21.03 -8.09
CA LYS A 22 0.97 20.55 -6.71
C LYS A 22 -0.09 19.48 -6.43
N ASN A 23 -0.51 18.76 -7.48
CA ASN A 23 -1.58 17.79 -7.42
C ASN A 23 -1.08 16.35 -7.27
N ASN A 24 0.24 16.11 -7.30
CA ASN A 24 0.83 14.81 -7.01
C ASN A 24 1.25 14.79 -5.54
N TYR A 25 0.31 14.53 -4.65
CA TYR A 25 0.63 14.15 -3.28
C TYR A 25 1.10 12.70 -3.33
N PRO A 26 2.38 12.40 -3.02
CA PRO A 26 2.85 11.02 -2.98
C PRO A 26 2.06 10.25 -1.92
N ASN A 27 1.80 8.97 -2.19
CA ASN A 27 1.21 8.07 -1.21
C ASN A 27 2.17 7.96 -0.01
N VAL A 28 1.63 7.96 1.21
CA VAL A 28 2.42 7.79 2.44
C VAL A 28 2.20 6.39 2.95
N GLN A 29 3.29 5.64 3.13
CA GLN A 29 3.23 4.21 3.40
C GLN A 29 3.88 3.88 4.76
N GLU A 30 3.15 3.17 5.60
CA GLU A 30 3.58 2.57 6.87
C GLU A 30 3.57 1.04 6.68
N ASN A 31 4.74 0.42 6.54
CA ASN A 31 4.86 -1.03 6.31
C ASN A 31 5.68 -1.71 7.38
N ASP A 32 5.32 -2.96 7.66
CA ASP A 32 6.28 -3.98 8.11
C ASP A 32 7.43 -4.13 7.08
N GLU A 33 8.66 -4.29 7.55
CA GLU A 33 9.85 -4.49 6.72
C GLU A 33 9.76 -5.71 5.80
N ASN A 34 8.89 -6.65 6.15
CA ASN A 34 8.64 -7.88 5.42
C ASN A 34 7.66 -7.70 4.26
N ILE A 35 7.09 -6.51 4.06
CA ILE A 35 6.08 -6.22 3.05
C ILE A 35 6.56 -5.17 2.06
N THR A 36 6.50 -5.51 0.76
CA THR A 36 6.65 -4.56 -0.34
C THR A 36 5.36 -4.44 -1.13
N LEU A 37 4.90 -3.20 -1.33
CA LEU A 37 3.70 -2.87 -2.08
C LEU A 37 3.87 -1.49 -2.76
N ASN A 38 3.49 -1.39 -4.04
CA ASN A 38 3.62 -0.16 -4.82
C ASN A 38 2.30 0.28 -5.46
N LEU A 39 1.43 0.90 -4.67
CA LEU A 39 0.18 1.46 -5.21
C LEU A 39 0.44 2.62 -6.19
N PRO A 40 -0.39 2.78 -7.23
CA PRO A 40 -0.25 3.87 -8.18
C PRO A 40 -0.41 5.24 -7.50
N ASN A 41 0.35 6.23 -7.99
CA ASN A 41 0.29 7.61 -7.48
C ASN A 41 -1.06 8.30 -7.73
N ALA A 42 -1.79 7.87 -8.76
CA ALA A 42 -3.10 8.39 -9.09
C ALA A 42 -4.15 7.31 -8.83
N ILE A 43 -5.04 7.58 -7.87
CA ILE A 43 -6.16 6.72 -7.53
C ILE A 43 -7.44 7.47 -7.82
N PHE A 44 -8.33 6.81 -8.56
CA PHE A 44 -9.61 7.37 -8.97
C PHE A 44 -10.76 6.62 -8.31
N ILE A 45 -11.81 7.35 -7.96
CA ILE A 45 -12.99 6.78 -7.33
C ILE A 45 -13.62 5.72 -8.24
N ASN A 46 -14.04 4.61 -7.64
CA ASN A 46 -14.67 3.44 -8.27
C ASN A 46 -13.83 2.72 -9.33
N GLU A 47 -12.56 3.05 -9.51
CA GLU A 47 -11.66 2.30 -10.38
C GLU A 47 -11.06 1.11 -9.63
N LYS A 48 -11.09 -0.06 -10.28
CA LYS A 48 -10.44 -1.26 -9.77
C LYS A 48 -8.94 -1.12 -9.99
N ILE A 49 -8.17 -1.24 -8.92
CA ILE A 49 -6.72 -1.33 -8.95
C ILE A 49 -6.37 -2.79 -8.73
N LYS A 50 -5.61 -3.36 -9.67
CA LYS A 50 -5.05 -4.71 -9.56
C LYS A 50 -3.56 -4.56 -9.33
N ASP A 51 -3.03 -5.27 -8.35
CA ASP A 51 -1.62 -5.19 -7.99
C ASP A 51 -1.19 -6.49 -7.30
N THR A 52 0.06 -6.56 -6.88
CA THR A 52 0.65 -7.70 -6.18
C THR A 52 1.42 -7.20 -4.96
N ILE A 53 1.17 -7.81 -3.81
CA ILE A 53 1.99 -7.61 -2.61
C ILE A 53 3.07 -8.68 -2.58
N TYR A 54 4.28 -8.26 -2.22
CA TYR A 54 5.41 -9.15 -2.00
C TYR A 54 5.66 -9.27 -0.50
N TYR A 55 5.63 -10.49 0.01
CA TYR A 55 5.78 -10.82 1.41
C TYR A 55 6.96 -11.75 1.64
N LYS A 56 7.84 -11.36 2.57
CA LYS A 56 8.92 -12.20 3.07
C LYS A 56 8.57 -12.68 4.46
N SER A 57 8.12 -13.92 4.59
CA SER A 57 7.67 -14.40 5.88
C SER A 57 8.80 -14.54 6.92
N PRO A 58 8.60 -14.06 8.15
CA PRO A 58 9.47 -14.39 9.29
C PRO A 58 9.47 -15.89 9.62
N LEU A 59 8.40 -16.61 9.28
CA LEU A 59 8.22 -18.05 9.55
C LEU A 59 8.92 -18.94 8.52
N ASP A 60 9.53 -18.38 7.47
CA ASP A 60 10.39 -19.12 6.53
C ASP A 60 11.63 -19.73 7.19
N THR A 61 11.93 -19.34 8.43
CA THR A 61 13.00 -19.90 9.25
C THR A 61 12.64 -21.25 9.91
N ILE A 62 11.36 -21.63 9.90
CA ILE A 62 10.89 -22.91 10.41
C ILE A 62 11.31 -24.01 9.43
N ASN A 63 11.80 -25.14 9.97
CA ASN A 63 12.20 -26.27 9.15
C ASN A 63 10.97 -26.92 8.47
N ILE A 64 11.02 -27.07 7.15
CA ILE A 64 9.93 -27.61 6.33
C ILE A 64 9.52 -29.01 6.78
N SER A 65 10.46 -29.83 7.29
CA SER A 65 10.13 -31.17 7.79
C SER A 65 9.19 -31.18 8.99
N ASP A 66 9.08 -30.05 9.70
CA ASP A 66 8.28 -29.93 10.91
C ASP A 66 6.90 -29.31 10.62
N ILE A 67 6.68 -28.84 9.39
CA ILE A 67 5.45 -28.18 8.94
C ILE A 67 4.49 -29.21 8.38
N GLU A 68 3.33 -29.35 9.02
CA GLU A 68 2.22 -30.13 8.52
C GLU A 68 1.46 -29.35 7.43
N GLU A 69 1.13 -28.09 7.74
CA GLU A 69 0.38 -27.23 6.84
C GLU A 69 0.73 -25.75 7.06
N ARG A 70 0.56 -24.92 6.02
CA ARG A 70 0.80 -23.48 6.09
C ARG A 70 -0.23 -22.73 5.27
N PHE A 71 -0.73 -21.63 5.83
CA PHE A 71 -1.66 -20.71 5.19
C PHE A 71 -1.14 -19.29 5.27
N ILE A 72 -1.20 -18.57 4.14
CA ILE A 72 -0.92 -17.13 4.09
C ILE A 72 -2.14 -16.45 3.49
N ILE A 73 -2.83 -15.69 4.33
CA ILE A 73 -4.08 -15.00 3.98
C ILE A 73 -3.81 -13.50 4.03
N PHE A 74 -4.22 -12.80 2.98
CA PHE A 74 -4.11 -11.36 2.88
C PHE A 74 -5.49 -10.70 2.94
N TYR A 75 -5.76 -10.04 4.06
CA TYR A 75 -6.97 -9.26 4.29
C TYR A 75 -6.73 -7.83 3.80
N THR A 76 -7.68 -7.28 3.04
CA THR A 76 -7.59 -5.90 2.54
C THR A 76 -8.87 -5.13 2.79
N ALA A 77 -8.73 -3.85 3.08
CA ALA A 77 -9.84 -2.92 3.22
C ALA A 77 -9.41 -1.52 2.77
N THR A 78 -10.38 -0.76 2.28
CA THR A 78 -10.23 0.66 1.98
C THR A 78 -11.21 1.47 2.81
N ASP A 79 -10.73 2.39 3.64
CA ASP A 79 -11.58 3.27 4.45
C ASP A 79 -10.89 4.61 4.71
N THR A 80 -11.60 5.53 5.33
CA THR A 80 -11.10 6.79 5.88
C THR A 80 -10.30 6.64 7.18
N MET A 81 -10.28 5.43 7.76
CA MET A 81 -9.50 5.07 8.95
C MET A 81 -8.54 3.90 8.63
N LYS A 82 -7.45 3.79 9.40
CA LYS A 82 -6.52 2.67 9.32
C LYS A 82 -6.89 1.56 10.30
N PHE A 83 -6.63 0.31 9.92
CA PHE A 83 -6.79 -0.87 10.78
C PHE A 83 -5.43 -1.40 11.22
N LYS A 84 -5.36 -2.05 12.38
CA LYS A 84 -4.08 -2.45 13.01
C LYS A 84 -3.84 -3.94 13.10
N ASN A 85 -4.87 -4.77 12.95
CA ASN A 85 -4.79 -6.23 13.14
C ASN A 85 -5.97 -6.91 12.43
N VAL A 86 -5.87 -8.24 12.27
CA VAL A 86 -6.88 -9.06 11.58
C VAL A 86 -8.27 -8.86 12.20
N LYS A 87 -8.36 -8.85 13.54
CA LYS A 87 -9.63 -8.68 14.25
C LYS A 87 -10.35 -7.36 13.91
N GLU A 88 -9.60 -6.27 13.74
CA GLU A 88 -10.16 -4.97 13.34
C GLU A 88 -10.69 -5.02 11.90
N ILE A 89 -9.92 -5.58 10.95
CA ILE A 89 -10.30 -5.57 9.54
C ILE A 89 -11.47 -6.52 9.25
N GLU A 90 -11.53 -7.67 9.93
CA GLU A 90 -12.62 -8.65 9.81
C GLU A 90 -13.99 -8.08 10.21
N SER A 91 -14.01 -7.09 11.10
CA SER A 91 -15.24 -6.41 11.54
C SER A 91 -15.84 -5.46 10.49
N THR A 92 -15.18 -5.32 9.33
CA THR A 92 -15.54 -4.38 8.27
C THR A 92 -15.77 -5.08 6.93
N GLN A 93 -16.19 -4.31 5.93
CA GLN A 93 -16.20 -4.81 4.55
C GLN A 93 -14.77 -4.93 4.04
N HIS A 94 -14.27 -6.16 3.99
CA HIS A 94 -12.92 -6.50 3.57
C HIS A 94 -12.94 -7.56 2.45
N GLN A 95 -11.78 -7.77 1.84
CA GLN A 95 -11.55 -8.84 0.86
C GLN A 95 -10.37 -9.69 1.31
N MET A 96 -10.42 -10.98 1.01
CA MET A 96 -9.36 -11.94 1.31
C MET A 96 -8.74 -12.46 0.01
N PHE A 97 -7.41 -12.59 0.02
CA PHE A 97 -6.62 -13.18 -1.05
C PHE A 97 -5.67 -14.21 -0.43
N ILE A 98 -5.36 -15.25 -1.19
CA ILE A 98 -4.48 -16.34 -0.76
C ILE A 98 -3.22 -16.26 -1.61
N GLU A 99 -2.09 -16.63 -1.03
CA GLU A 99 -0.83 -16.79 -1.76
C GLU A 99 -0.99 -17.74 -2.95
N GLU A 100 -0.64 -17.26 -4.16
CA GLU A 100 -0.65 -18.07 -5.38
C GLU A 100 0.75 -18.61 -5.70
N GLU A 101 1.77 -17.78 -5.49
CA GLU A 101 3.18 -18.13 -5.61
C GLU A 101 3.91 -17.67 -4.36
N LYS A 102 5.02 -18.33 -4.01
CA LYS A 102 5.74 -18.05 -2.76
C LYS A 102 6.09 -16.56 -2.61
N GLY A 103 5.53 -15.94 -1.59
CA GLY A 103 5.68 -14.54 -1.23
C GLY A 103 4.92 -13.57 -2.14
N MET A 104 4.07 -14.03 -3.06
CA MET A 104 3.35 -13.19 -4.01
C MET A 104 1.84 -13.39 -3.87
N ILE A 105 1.14 -12.31 -3.53
CA ILE A 105 -0.31 -12.34 -3.35
C ILE A 105 -0.94 -11.29 -4.28
N PRO A 106 -1.57 -11.70 -5.40
CA PRO A 106 -2.29 -10.77 -6.24
C PRO A 106 -3.55 -10.31 -5.54
N PHE A 107 -3.87 -9.03 -5.66
CA PHE A 107 -5.06 -8.47 -5.04
C PHE A 107 -5.74 -7.44 -5.95
N THR A 108 -7.01 -7.18 -5.65
CA THR A 108 -7.79 -6.13 -6.32
C THR A 108 -8.50 -5.29 -5.28
N ILE A 109 -8.32 -3.97 -5.33
CA ILE A 109 -9.02 -3.02 -4.47
C ILE A 109 -9.79 -1.98 -5.28
N LYS A 110 -10.71 -1.29 -4.62
CA LYS A 110 -11.47 -0.18 -5.17
C LYS A 110 -11.81 0.79 -4.06
N PHE A 111 -11.56 2.08 -4.28
CA PHE A 111 -11.98 3.13 -3.36
C PHE A 111 -13.34 3.71 -3.78
N ASP A 112 -14.24 3.90 -2.82
CA ASP A 112 -15.60 4.40 -3.05
C ASP A 112 -15.83 5.82 -2.49
N ARG A 113 -14.83 6.40 -1.82
CA ARG A 113 -14.87 7.76 -1.25
C ARG A 113 -13.79 8.66 -1.85
N LEU A 114 -14.14 9.92 -2.09
CA LEU A 114 -13.19 10.96 -2.53
C LEU A 114 -12.32 11.46 -1.37
N GLY A 115 -11.16 12.03 -1.71
CA GLY A 115 -10.26 12.66 -0.73
C GLY A 115 -9.30 11.68 -0.07
N ASP A 116 -8.92 11.97 1.16
CA ASP A 116 -7.93 11.18 1.91
C ASP A 116 -8.55 9.86 2.38
N ASN A 117 -7.96 8.75 1.96
CA ASN A 117 -8.34 7.39 2.34
C ASN A 117 -7.09 6.61 2.74
N TYR A 118 -7.31 5.44 3.32
CA TYR A 118 -6.31 4.44 3.65
C TYR A 118 -6.66 3.15 2.93
N PHE A 119 -5.66 2.59 2.27
CA PHE A 119 -5.60 1.16 2.03
C PHE A 119 -4.94 0.53 3.24
N THR A 120 -5.58 -0.49 3.83
CA THR A 120 -4.95 -1.35 4.83
C THR A 120 -4.93 -2.77 4.30
N GLY A 121 -3.76 -3.39 4.33
CA GLY A 121 -3.54 -4.80 4.07
C GLY A 121 -2.93 -5.47 5.31
N ILE A 122 -3.43 -6.64 5.67
CA ILE A 122 -2.96 -7.42 6.81
C ILE A 122 -2.70 -8.83 6.32
N ILE A 123 -1.48 -9.30 6.49
CA ILE A 123 -1.08 -10.67 6.18
C ILE A 123 -1.13 -11.47 7.47
N GLU A 124 -1.86 -12.57 7.44
CA GLU A 124 -1.87 -13.59 8.47
C GLU A 124 -1.16 -14.83 7.92
N ASP A 125 0.00 -15.14 8.47
CA ASP A 125 0.80 -16.33 8.12
C ASP A 125 0.71 -17.33 9.27
N GLN A 126 0.04 -18.45 9.02
CA GLN A 126 -0.19 -19.51 9.98
C GLN A 126 0.55 -20.77 9.56
N VAL A 127 1.37 -21.29 10.47
CA VAL A 127 2.08 -22.57 10.31
C VAL A 127 1.57 -23.56 11.35
N ILE A 128 1.11 -24.71 10.89
CA ILE A 128 0.73 -25.85 11.70
C ILE A 128 1.92 -26.81 11.75
N LEU A 129 2.42 -27.09 12.94
CA LEU A 129 3.56 -27.99 13.15
C LEU A 129 3.11 -29.37 13.56
N GLU A 130 3.71 -30.39 12.95
CA GLU A 130 3.41 -31.78 13.26
C GLU A 130 4.00 -32.17 14.63
N ASN A 131 3.12 -32.76 15.44
CA ASN A 131 3.33 -33.49 16.70
C ASN A 131 4.69 -33.38 17.45
N LEU A 132 4.77 -32.48 18.43
CA LEU A 132 5.81 -32.48 19.47
C LEU A 132 5.61 -33.65 20.46
N LYS A 133 6.04 -34.89 20.14
CA LYS A 133 6.13 -36.10 21.00
C LYS A 133 4.90 -36.51 21.86
N ASN A 134 3.84 -35.71 21.96
CA ASN A 134 2.79 -35.77 22.98
C ASN A 134 1.35 -35.74 22.40
N GLY A 135 1.18 -35.89 21.08
CA GLY A 135 -0.15 -35.86 20.46
C GLY A 135 -0.75 -34.45 20.28
N LYS A 136 0.03 -33.38 20.46
CA LYS A 136 -0.45 -31.99 20.39
C LYS A 136 0.10 -31.28 19.16
N ALA A 137 -0.80 -30.75 18.33
CA ALA A 137 -0.46 -29.81 17.27
C ALA A 137 -0.16 -28.42 17.87
N ARG A 138 0.75 -27.67 17.23
CA ARG A 138 1.07 -26.29 17.58
C ARG A 138 0.85 -25.42 16.36
N ILE A 139 0.09 -24.34 16.54
CA ILE A 139 -0.09 -23.30 15.52
C ILE A 139 0.81 -22.11 15.90
N ILE A 140 1.58 -21.63 14.93
CA ILE A 140 2.34 -20.39 15.03
C ILE A 140 1.75 -19.41 14.03
N THR A 141 1.37 -18.23 14.50
CA THR A 141 0.79 -17.17 13.67
C THR A 141 1.71 -15.96 13.69
N ASN A 142 1.96 -15.37 12.53
CA ASN A 142 2.57 -14.07 12.36
C ASN A 142 1.60 -13.14 11.64
N GLU A 143 1.36 -11.95 12.21
CA GLU A 143 0.60 -10.89 11.56
C GLU A 143 1.56 -9.78 11.11
N SER A 144 1.43 -9.36 9.84
CA SER A 144 2.18 -8.22 9.29
C SER A 144 1.21 -7.23 8.65
N VAL A 145 1.45 -5.93 8.86
CA VAL A 145 0.51 -4.87 8.45
C VAL A 145 1.17 -3.92 7.46
N VAL A 146 0.41 -3.53 6.44
CA VAL A 146 0.72 -2.45 5.51
C VAL A 146 -0.43 -1.47 5.48
N THR A 147 -0.13 -0.19 5.69
CA THR A 147 -1.08 0.90 5.53
C THR A 147 -0.54 1.91 4.55
N VAL A 148 -1.34 2.26 3.54
CA VAL A 148 -1.01 3.32 2.57
C VAL A 148 -2.08 4.39 2.62
N LYS A 149 -1.70 5.60 3.02
CA LYS A 149 -2.54 6.79 2.87
C LYS A 149 -2.51 7.23 1.40
N VAL A 150 -3.69 7.34 0.81
CA VAL A 150 -3.89 7.72 -0.58
C VAL A 150 -4.88 8.88 -0.70
N ARG A 151 -4.78 9.63 -1.80
CA ARG A 151 -5.77 10.67 -2.14
C ARG A 151 -6.55 10.27 -3.39
N VAL A 152 -7.82 9.94 -3.20
CA VAL A 152 -8.75 9.51 -4.25
C VAL A 152 -9.36 10.72 -4.94
N LYS A 153 -9.39 10.69 -6.28
CA LYS A 153 -9.84 11.81 -7.12
C LYS A 153 -10.93 11.38 -8.09
N GLU A 154 -11.67 12.36 -8.61
CA GLU A 154 -12.51 12.13 -9.78
C GLU A 154 -11.68 12.09 -11.05
N ARG A 155 -12.05 11.20 -11.99
CA ARG A 155 -11.51 11.24 -13.34
C ARG A 155 -12.12 12.43 -14.07
N LYS A 156 -11.28 13.39 -14.47
CA LYS A 156 -11.75 14.50 -15.31
C LYS A 156 -12.20 13.91 -16.65
N LYS A 157 -13.49 14.06 -17.00
CA LYS A 157 -13.97 13.78 -18.35
C LYS A 157 -13.24 14.74 -19.29
N GLN A 158 -12.48 14.21 -20.24
CA GLN A 158 -11.98 15.04 -21.34
C GLN A 158 -13.21 15.58 -22.09
N LYS A 159 -13.33 16.90 -22.18
CA LYS A 159 -14.28 17.51 -23.11
C LYS A 159 -13.86 17.09 -24.51
N ILE A 160 -14.71 16.29 -25.17
CA ILE A 160 -14.67 16.05 -26.61
C ILE A 160 -15.25 17.29 -27.29
#